data_AF-A0A423TQ22-F1
#
_entry.id   AF-A0A423TQ22-F1
#
_cell.length_a   1.000
_cell.length_b   1.000
_cell.length_c   1.000
_cell.angle_alpha   90.00
_cell.angle_beta   90.00
_cell.angle_gamma   90.00
#
_symmetry.space_group_name_H-M   'P 1'
#
loop_
_entity.id
_entity.type
_entity.pdbx_description
1 polymer ?
#
loop_
_entity_poly.entity_id
_entity_poly.type
_entity_poly.pdbx_seq_one_letter_code
_entity_poly.pdbx_strand_id
1 'polypeptide(L)'
;MISRHLNTCYEFVVAQDRVFGSQLPNGSWTGLMGLITRREVDMTAVVLSVDYLRDRAVDFSVPLYVDQQAVGYKRPVFEADMLGFVKPYSYELWFSLLATVVLVFGCTFTIQLFQIRMLRGKPADDKEMTEKETVKSMWASYMWILGALLAQSVPSECKGNSVRFIRGLWLLSALIIGSVYRSNLKAMLILPKLRLPFDSMEELVETGIPTYVYQDSMIHQAIMTAAPGTSLYKLRKQALVRRDVLTMVDEVSEGAYAAFFGKKAFESIIHHIYGTRGTCPLYMAKGTIFTTSLCLAFPKGSPLVKKVNPLLYRMKESGILNRMYLHGLSNYTKCVQPGLVSPSKSLRPFELEDFYGVFCVYFGGVVFSVLVFLLELAVPLKHFSANVCRRGKADRGHSDSSPPSLASA
;
A
#
# COMPACT_ATOMS: atom_id res chain seq x y z
N MET A 1 -34.61 -21.06 -23.87
CA MET A 1 -35.68 -20.12 -24.28
C MET A 1 -35.77 -20.00 -25.79
N ILE A 2 -34.66 -19.75 -26.49
CA ILE A 2 -34.62 -19.68 -27.96
C ILE A 2 -35.22 -20.92 -28.63
N SER A 3 -34.76 -22.13 -28.27
CA SER A 3 -35.30 -23.38 -28.85
C SER A 3 -36.81 -23.55 -28.62
N ARG A 4 -37.35 -23.19 -27.44
CA ARG A 4 -38.80 -23.22 -27.18
C ARG A 4 -39.58 -22.22 -28.05
N HIS A 5 -39.01 -21.05 -28.32
CA HIS A 5 -39.64 -20.05 -29.18
C HIS A 5 -39.62 -20.46 -30.66
N LEU A 6 -38.55 -21.14 -31.09
CA LEU A 6 -38.40 -21.64 -32.46
C LEU A 6 -39.05 -23.02 -32.67
N ASN A 7 -39.50 -23.67 -31.59
CA ASN A 7 -39.99 -25.05 -31.57
C ASN A 7 -38.99 -26.05 -32.19
N THR A 8 -37.71 -25.94 -31.80
CA THR A 8 -36.62 -26.78 -32.31
C THR A 8 -35.90 -27.55 -31.21
N CYS A 9 -35.40 -28.73 -31.54
CA CYS A 9 -34.46 -29.47 -30.69
C CYS A 9 -33.05 -28.87 -30.80
N TYR A 10 -32.21 -29.11 -29.80
CA TYR A 10 -30.83 -28.63 -29.78
C TYR A 10 -29.92 -29.67 -29.11
N GLU A 11 -28.65 -29.64 -29.50
CA GLU A 11 -27.57 -30.42 -28.90
C GLU A 11 -26.40 -29.47 -28.62
N PHE A 12 -25.68 -29.70 -27.52
CA PHE A 12 -24.49 -28.91 -27.20
C PHE A 12 -23.24 -29.59 -27.74
N VAL A 13 -22.52 -28.88 -28.60
CA VAL A 13 -21.21 -29.28 -29.11
C VAL A 13 -20.14 -28.40 -28.47
N VAL A 14 -19.12 -29.03 -27.91
CA VAL A 14 -17.97 -28.35 -27.28
C VAL A 14 -16.75 -28.48 -28.18
N ALA A 15 -16.07 -27.36 -28.44
CA ALA A 15 -14.82 -27.38 -29.20
C ALA A 15 -13.74 -28.19 -28.44
N GLN A 16 -13.06 -29.10 -29.15
CA GLN A 16 -12.09 -30.02 -28.55
C GLN A 16 -10.91 -29.30 -27.88
N ASP A 17 -10.46 -28.21 -28.49
CA ASP A 17 -9.37 -27.35 -28.02
C ASP A 17 -9.80 -26.37 -26.89
N ARG A 18 -11.10 -26.28 -26.60
CA ARG A 18 -11.71 -25.42 -25.57
C ARG A 18 -11.33 -23.93 -25.68
N VAL A 19 -10.94 -23.45 -26.85
CA VAL A 19 -10.64 -22.03 -27.08
C VAL A 19 -11.73 -21.34 -27.91
N PHE A 20 -11.81 -20.01 -27.81
CA PHE A 20 -12.76 -19.25 -28.61
C PHE A 20 -12.42 -19.31 -30.11
N GLY A 21 -11.13 -19.29 -30.43
CA GLY A 21 -10.63 -19.43 -31.79
C GLY A 21 -9.97 -18.16 -32.32
N SER A 22 -8.89 -18.38 -33.06
CA SER A 22 -8.13 -17.37 -33.78
C SER A 22 -7.98 -17.76 -35.24
N GLN A 23 -7.78 -16.75 -36.10
CA GLN A 23 -7.56 -16.98 -37.52
C GLN A 23 -6.10 -17.39 -37.76
N LEU A 24 -5.91 -18.51 -38.42
CA LEU A 24 -4.61 -19.01 -38.86
C LEU A 24 -4.15 -18.29 -40.14
N PRO A 25 -2.84 -18.31 -40.47
CA PRO A 25 -2.31 -17.66 -41.67
C PRO A 25 -2.92 -18.16 -42.99
N ASN A 26 -3.41 -19.41 -43.01
CA ASN A 26 -4.12 -20.00 -44.14
C ASN A 26 -5.59 -19.53 -44.27
N GLY A 27 -6.04 -18.62 -43.40
CA GLY A 27 -7.40 -18.08 -43.37
C GLY A 27 -8.41 -18.93 -42.59
N SER A 28 -8.05 -20.16 -42.19
CA SER A 28 -8.92 -21.05 -41.40
C SER A 28 -9.00 -20.62 -39.93
N TRP A 29 -10.04 -21.06 -39.23
CA TRP A 29 -10.28 -20.71 -37.82
C TRP A 29 -10.14 -21.92 -36.90
N THR A 30 -9.52 -21.70 -35.74
CA THR A 30 -9.47 -22.67 -34.63
C THR A 30 -10.67 -22.51 -33.69
N GLY A 31 -10.80 -23.37 -32.69
CA GLY A 31 -11.75 -23.17 -31.61
C GLY A 31 -13.22 -23.20 -32.01
N LEU A 32 -14.03 -22.53 -31.18
CA LEU A 32 -15.45 -22.31 -31.43
C LEU A 32 -15.69 -21.58 -32.77
N MET A 33 -14.84 -20.62 -33.14
CA MET A 33 -14.90 -19.95 -34.45
C MET A 33 -14.72 -20.93 -35.61
N GLY A 34 -13.85 -21.93 -35.47
CA GLY A 34 -13.67 -23.00 -36.45
C GLY A 34 -14.93 -23.82 -36.70
N LEU A 35 -15.63 -24.21 -35.63
CA LEU A 35 -16.88 -24.97 -35.73
C LEU A 35 -17.96 -24.18 -36.51
N ILE A 36 -18.12 -22.89 -36.21
CA ILE A 36 -19.16 -22.05 -36.81
C ILE A 36 -18.84 -21.76 -38.27
N THR A 37 -17.59 -21.43 -38.58
CA THR A 37 -17.17 -21.08 -39.95
C THR A 37 -17.24 -22.27 -40.90
N ARG A 38 -16.96 -23.49 -40.39
CA ARG A 38 -17.14 -24.75 -41.13
C ARG A 38 -18.58 -25.26 -41.17
N ARG A 39 -19.53 -24.53 -40.57
CA ARG A 39 -20.96 -24.90 -40.49
C ARG A 39 -21.22 -26.24 -39.79
N GLU A 40 -20.36 -26.61 -38.83
CA GLU A 40 -20.54 -27.79 -37.98
C GLU A 40 -21.55 -27.52 -36.84
N VAL A 41 -21.81 -26.24 -36.55
CA VAL A 41 -22.79 -25.79 -35.56
C VAL A 41 -23.64 -24.64 -36.11
N ASP A 42 -24.90 -24.57 -35.70
CA ASP A 42 -25.88 -23.59 -36.21
C ASP A 42 -25.80 -22.22 -35.53
N MET A 43 -25.38 -22.19 -34.26
CA MET A 43 -25.17 -20.97 -33.47
C MET A 43 -24.30 -21.24 -32.25
N THR A 44 -23.72 -20.21 -31.65
CA THR A 44 -23.06 -20.34 -30.34
C THR A 44 -24.07 -20.38 -29.20
N ALA A 45 -23.80 -21.21 -28.19
CA ALA A 45 -24.49 -21.15 -26.90
C ALA A 45 -23.85 -20.12 -25.94
N VAL A 46 -22.58 -19.76 -26.20
CA VAL A 46 -21.81 -18.78 -25.43
C VAL A 46 -21.76 -17.47 -26.22
N VAL A 47 -21.73 -16.35 -25.50
CA VAL A 47 -21.55 -15.04 -26.12
C VAL A 47 -20.08 -14.79 -26.45
N LEU A 48 -19.82 -14.22 -27.61
CA LEU A 48 -18.49 -13.87 -28.08
C LEU A 48 -18.35 -12.35 -28.14
N SER A 49 -17.17 -11.87 -27.78
CA SER A 49 -16.77 -10.48 -28.06
C SER A 49 -16.68 -10.28 -29.57
N VAL A 50 -17.33 -9.24 -30.05
CA VAL A 50 -17.25 -8.81 -31.45
C VAL A 50 -15.92 -8.12 -31.70
N ASP A 51 -15.16 -8.63 -32.65
CA ASP A 51 -13.96 -8.02 -33.23
C ASP A 51 -14.07 -8.00 -34.76
N TYR A 52 -13.20 -7.23 -35.40
CA TYR A 52 -13.23 -7.05 -36.86
C TYR A 52 -13.04 -8.38 -37.63
N LEU A 53 -12.15 -9.26 -37.16
CA LEU A 53 -11.87 -10.50 -37.88
C LEU A 53 -13.02 -11.51 -37.74
N ARG A 54 -13.63 -11.65 -36.55
CA ARG A 54 -14.77 -12.55 -36.39
C ARG A 54 -16.01 -12.02 -37.11
N ASP A 55 -16.26 -10.71 -37.09
CA ASP A 55 -17.43 -10.12 -37.80
C ASP A 55 -17.39 -10.35 -39.32
N ARG A 56 -16.19 -10.42 -39.90
CA ARG A 56 -16.02 -10.83 -41.30
C ARG A 56 -16.30 -12.31 -41.53
N ALA A 57 -16.00 -13.17 -40.55
CA ALA A 57 -16.08 -14.62 -40.68
C ALA A 57 -17.46 -15.21 -40.35
N VAL A 58 -18.21 -14.57 -39.44
CA VAL A 58 -19.51 -15.04 -38.94
C VAL A 58 -20.52 -13.89 -38.93
N ASP A 59 -21.80 -14.19 -38.71
CA ASP A 59 -22.82 -13.17 -38.47
C ASP A 59 -23.16 -13.14 -36.97
N PHE A 60 -23.16 -11.96 -36.38
CA PHE A 60 -23.51 -11.77 -34.98
C PHE A 60 -24.99 -11.44 -34.78
N SER A 61 -25.51 -11.85 -33.62
CA SER A 61 -26.79 -11.34 -33.12
C SER A 61 -26.70 -9.87 -32.74
N VAL A 62 -27.85 -9.33 -32.38
CA VAL A 62 -27.94 -8.10 -31.59
C VAL A 62 -27.10 -8.22 -30.31
N PRO A 63 -26.46 -7.12 -29.84
CA PRO A 63 -25.62 -7.15 -28.66
C PRO A 63 -26.45 -7.43 -27.41
N LEU A 64 -26.15 -8.55 -26.74
CA LEU A 64 -26.84 -8.96 -25.52
C LEU A 64 -26.33 -8.17 -24.32
N TYR A 65 -25.01 -8.03 -24.22
CA TYR A 65 -24.34 -7.30 -23.17
C TYR A 65 -23.21 -6.45 -23.74
N VAL A 66 -22.85 -5.40 -23.00
CA VAL A 66 -21.61 -4.65 -23.21
C VAL A 66 -20.64 -5.07 -22.12
N ASP A 67 -19.42 -5.41 -22.50
CA ASP A 67 -18.38 -5.87 -21.61
C ASP A 67 -17.11 -5.04 -21.77
N GLN A 68 -16.43 -4.81 -20.65
CA GLN A 68 -15.23 -4.00 -20.59
C GLN A 68 -14.06 -4.89 -20.20
N GLN A 69 -13.00 -4.89 -21.00
CA GLN A 69 -11.78 -5.61 -20.67
C GLN A 69 -10.95 -4.79 -19.67
N ALA A 70 -10.60 -5.42 -18.56
CA ALA A 70 -9.79 -4.82 -17.50
C ALA A 70 -8.83 -5.87 -16.94
N VAL A 71 -7.95 -5.42 -16.05
CA VAL A 71 -6.95 -6.28 -15.41
C VAL A 71 -7.43 -6.65 -14.02
N GLY A 72 -7.50 -7.94 -13.73
CA GLY A 72 -7.71 -8.49 -12.39
C GLY A 72 -6.38 -8.90 -11.76
N TYR A 73 -6.25 -8.66 -10.47
CA TYR A 73 -5.11 -9.07 -9.66
C TYR A 73 -5.56 -9.39 -8.23
N LYS A 74 -4.66 -9.90 -7.39
CA LYS A 74 -4.95 -10.15 -5.98
C LYS A 74 -5.50 -8.90 -5.30
N ARG A 75 -6.56 -9.09 -4.52
CA ARG A 75 -7.17 -7.99 -3.77
C ARG A 75 -6.13 -7.36 -2.84
N PRO A 76 -5.83 -6.06 -3.00
CA PRO A 76 -4.87 -5.40 -2.15
C PRO A 76 -5.43 -5.32 -0.72
N VAL A 77 -4.59 -5.61 0.26
CA VAL A 77 -4.91 -5.54 1.68
C VAL A 77 -4.26 -4.27 2.25
N PHE A 78 -4.83 -3.74 3.33
CA PHE A 78 -4.18 -2.66 4.06
C PHE A 78 -2.89 -3.19 4.67
N GLU A 79 -1.76 -2.63 4.25
CA GLU A 79 -0.47 -2.91 4.87
C GLU A 79 -0.22 -1.89 5.99
N ALA A 80 0.17 -2.41 7.15
CA ALA A 80 0.59 -1.58 8.27
C ALA A 80 1.88 -0.82 7.90
N ASP A 81 1.80 0.50 7.93
CA ASP A 81 2.92 1.36 7.61
C ASP A 81 3.72 1.67 8.88
N MET A 82 4.85 0.98 9.06
CA MET A 82 5.68 1.10 10.27
C MET A 82 6.14 2.53 10.56
N LEU A 83 6.31 3.37 9.53
CA LEU A 83 6.70 4.78 9.68
C LEU A 83 5.51 5.75 9.57
N GLY A 84 4.28 5.23 9.68
CA GLY A 84 3.05 6.02 9.55
C GLY A 84 2.96 7.18 10.55
N PHE A 85 3.58 7.06 11.73
CA PHE A 85 3.63 8.12 12.73
C PHE A 85 4.50 9.33 12.31
N VAL A 86 5.39 9.20 11.34
CA VAL A 86 6.22 10.32 10.84
C VAL A 86 5.52 11.10 9.72
N LYS A 87 4.63 10.43 8.97
CA LYS A 87 3.93 10.98 7.79
C LYS A 87 2.99 12.18 8.01
N PRO A 88 2.46 12.48 9.22
CA PRO A 88 1.61 13.66 9.41
C PRO A 88 2.29 14.98 9.06
N TYR A 89 3.63 15.02 9.05
CA TYR A 89 4.43 16.15 8.62
C TYR A 89 5.44 15.76 7.54
N SER A 90 5.67 16.68 6.60
CA SER A 90 6.74 16.54 5.61
C SER A 90 8.12 16.69 6.28
N TYR A 91 9.17 16.19 5.64
CA TYR A 91 10.54 16.34 6.14
C TYR A 91 10.93 17.81 6.35
N GLU A 92 10.47 18.71 5.48
CA GLU A 92 10.69 20.15 5.61
C GLU A 92 10.12 20.70 6.93
N LEU A 93 8.91 20.26 7.32
CA LEU A 93 8.30 20.63 8.60
C LEU A 93 9.01 20.01 9.80
N TRP A 94 9.54 18.79 9.66
CA TRP A 94 10.35 18.18 10.72
C TRP A 94 11.65 18.96 10.96
N PHE A 95 12.34 19.36 9.89
CA PHE A 95 13.56 20.17 10.01
C PHE A 95 13.27 21.57 10.54
N SER A 96 12.17 22.20 10.13
CA SER A 96 11.78 23.51 10.67
C SER A 96 11.38 23.43 12.15
N LEU A 97 10.73 22.35 12.58
CA LEU A 97 10.46 22.09 13.99
C LEU A 97 11.75 21.96 14.80
N LEU A 98 12.72 21.16 14.32
CA LEU A 98 14.02 21.01 14.97
C LEU A 98 14.76 22.34 15.06
N ALA A 99 14.79 23.12 13.98
CA ALA A 99 15.40 24.44 13.95
C ALA A 99 14.72 25.40 14.95
N THR A 100 13.39 25.35 15.06
CA THR A 100 12.63 26.18 16.02
C THR A 100 12.93 25.79 17.46
N VAL A 101 13.04 24.49 17.77
CA VAL A 101 13.44 24.01 19.11
C VAL A 101 14.83 24.53 19.48
N VAL A 102 15.80 24.44 18.56
CA VAL A 102 17.16 24.94 18.76
C VAL A 102 17.17 26.46 18.95
N LEU A 103 16.36 27.19 18.18
CA LEU A 103 16.23 28.64 18.28
C LEU A 103 15.67 29.05 19.65
N VAL A 104 14.56 28.45 20.09
CA VAL A 104 13.95 28.76 21.40
C VAL A 104 14.89 28.39 22.53
N PHE A 105 15.59 27.25 22.42
CA PHE A 105 16.63 26.87 23.38
C PHE A 105 17.76 27.90 23.42
N GLY A 106 18.29 28.32 22.26
CA GLY A 106 19.33 29.35 22.17
C GLY A 106 18.90 30.71 22.74
N CYS A 107 17.68 31.17 22.44
CA CYS A 107 17.15 32.42 22.97
C CYS A 107 16.94 32.37 24.49
N THR A 108 16.35 31.29 25.01
CA THR A 108 16.16 31.16 26.45
C THR A 108 17.48 31.01 27.20
N PHE A 109 18.43 30.28 26.63
CA PHE A 109 19.76 30.10 27.18
C PHE A 109 20.56 31.42 27.23
N THR A 110 20.59 32.19 26.13
CA THR A 110 21.31 33.47 26.09
C THR A 110 20.73 34.49 27.08
N ILE A 111 19.41 34.55 27.23
CA ILE A 111 18.76 35.44 28.21
C ILE A 111 19.07 34.98 29.65
N GLN A 112 19.03 33.67 29.92
CA GLN A 112 19.40 33.14 31.24
C GLN A 112 20.87 33.42 31.57
N LEU A 113 21.78 33.21 30.62
CA LEU A 113 23.20 33.56 30.78
C LEU A 113 23.39 35.05 31.06
N PHE A 114 22.69 35.91 30.32
CA PHE A 114 22.74 37.35 30.51
C PHE A 114 22.23 37.74 31.89
N GLN A 115 21.12 37.17 32.35
CA GLN A 115 20.57 37.42 33.69
C GLN A 115 21.53 36.95 34.79
N ILE A 116 22.10 35.75 34.68
CA ILE A 116 23.10 35.24 35.63
C ILE A 116 24.30 36.17 35.70
N ARG A 117 24.77 36.67 34.55
CA ARG A 117 25.96 37.55 34.45
C ARG A 117 25.71 38.97 34.93
N MET A 118 24.49 39.50 34.75
CA MET A 118 24.09 40.84 35.22
C MET A 118 23.73 40.86 36.72
N LEU A 119 23.12 39.80 37.24
CA LEU A 119 22.72 39.73 38.65
C LEU A 119 23.90 39.43 39.59
N ARG A 120 24.97 38.77 39.11
CA ARG A 120 26.20 38.51 39.86
C ARG A 120 27.34 39.44 39.43
N GLY A 121 27.28 40.70 39.80
CA GLY A 121 28.43 41.60 39.73
C GLY A 121 29.52 41.19 40.73
N LYS A 122 30.46 40.31 40.31
CA LYS A 122 31.77 39.88 40.89
C LYS A 122 31.93 39.82 42.44
N PRO A 123 32.46 38.71 43.00
CA PRO A 123 33.90 38.42 42.91
C PRO A 123 34.24 36.99 42.44
N ALA A 124 35.55 36.75 42.29
CA ALA A 124 36.16 35.75 41.42
C ALA A 124 36.32 34.32 42.00
N ASP A 125 35.76 34.03 43.18
CA ASP A 125 36.03 32.77 43.91
C ASP A 125 35.02 31.64 43.61
N ASP A 126 33.88 31.95 42.97
CA ASP A 126 32.78 30.99 42.75
C ASP A 126 32.68 30.47 41.30
N LYS A 127 33.79 30.39 40.56
CA LYS A 127 33.77 29.98 39.14
C LYS A 127 33.24 28.54 38.95
N GLU A 128 33.68 27.58 39.77
CA GLU A 128 33.22 26.18 39.68
C GLU A 128 31.74 26.01 40.05
N MET A 129 31.28 26.75 41.07
CA MET A 129 29.86 26.73 41.49
C MET A 129 28.97 27.34 40.41
N THR A 130 29.42 28.43 39.78
CA THR A 130 28.73 29.09 38.67
C THR A 130 28.62 28.19 37.44
N GLU A 131 29.67 27.42 37.11
CA GLU A 131 29.66 26.51 35.97
C GLU A 131 28.66 25.36 36.16
N LYS A 132 28.67 24.71 37.34
CA LYS A 132 27.70 23.63 37.67
C LYS A 132 26.25 24.12 37.67
N GLU A 133 25.98 25.30 38.22
CA GLU A 133 24.64 25.91 38.19
C GLU A 133 24.19 26.26 36.77
N THR A 134 25.09 26.75 35.93
CA THR A 134 24.80 27.09 34.53
C THR A 134 24.47 25.84 33.71
N VAL A 135 25.23 24.75 33.88
CA VAL A 135 24.97 23.46 33.22
C VAL A 135 23.64 22.87 33.68
N LYS A 136 23.34 22.92 34.98
CA LYS A 136 22.06 22.46 35.53
C LYS A 136 20.87 23.27 34.98
N SER A 137 21.02 24.59 34.90
CA SER A 137 20.00 25.49 34.32
C SER A 137 19.81 25.22 32.82
N MET A 138 20.89 24.96 32.08
CA MET A 138 20.85 24.63 30.66
C MET A 138 20.07 23.34 30.42
N TRP A 139 20.39 22.27 31.16
CA TRP A 139 19.69 21.00 31.08
C TRP A 139 18.20 21.13 31.43
N ALA A 140 17.89 21.87 32.50
CA ALA A 140 16.51 22.13 32.92
C ALA A 140 15.72 22.93 31.85
N SER A 141 16.34 23.91 31.20
CA SER A 141 15.69 24.68 30.13
C SER A 141 15.45 23.81 28.89
N TYR A 142 16.42 22.98 28.51
CA TYR A 142 16.28 22.02 27.42
C TYR A 142 15.13 21.03 27.67
N MET A 143 15.11 20.41 28.85
CA MET A 143 14.06 19.46 29.24
C MET A 143 12.68 20.11 29.33
N TRP A 144 12.60 21.37 29.75
CA TRP A 144 11.34 22.11 29.76
C TRP A 144 10.83 22.39 28.35
N ILE A 145 11.70 22.78 27.41
CA ILE A 145 11.31 23.04 26.01
C ILE A 145 10.80 21.76 25.35
N LEU A 146 11.52 20.65 25.52
CA LEU A 146 11.08 19.34 25.02
C LEU A 146 9.80 18.86 25.70
N GLY A 147 9.70 19.00 27.03
CA GLY A 147 8.52 18.64 27.81
C GLY A 147 7.28 19.40 27.33
N ALA A 148 7.40 20.71 27.12
CA ALA A 148 6.32 21.54 26.57
C ALA A 148 5.84 21.05 25.20
N LEU A 149 6.77 20.65 24.31
CA LEU A 149 6.43 20.09 22.99
C LEU A 149 5.71 18.74 23.09
N LEU A 150 6.14 17.90 24.03
CA LEU A 150 5.55 16.57 24.30
C LEU A 150 4.30 16.63 25.19
N ALA A 151 3.81 17.83 25.52
CA ALA A 151 2.71 18.06 26.45
C ALA A 151 2.94 17.43 27.85
N GLN A 152 4.19 17.38 28.30
CA GLN A 152 4.59 16.93 29.63
C GLN A 152 4.93 18.11 30.53
N SER A 153 4.53 18.01 31.81
CA SER A 153 4.88 19.00 32.82
C SER A 153 6.29 18.74 33.37
N VAL A 154 7.23 19.64 33.07
CA VAL A 154 8.56 19.64 33.69
C VAL A 154 8.63 20.83 34.67
N PRO A 155 8.88 20.61 35.97
CA PRO A 155 8.99 21.69 36.93
C PRO A 155 10.21 22.56 36.59
N SER A 156 9.98 23.84 36.27
CA SER A 156 11.04 24.81 36.00
C SER A 156 10.58 26.20 36.45
N GLU A 157 11.35 26.83 37.32
CA GLU A 157 11.11 28.20 37.76
C GLU A 157 11.74 29.21 36.79
N CYS A 158 10.94 30.14 36.29
CA CYS A 158 11.42 31.24 35.43
C CYS A 158 11.68 32.50 36.27
N LYS A 159 12.94 32.94 36.35
CA LYS A 159 13.28 34.26 36.89
C LYS A 159 13.32 35.29 35.75
N GLY A 160 12.43 36.29 35.77
CA GLY A 160 12.38 37.40 34.81
C GLY A 160 11.27 37.35 33.74
N ASN A 161 10.75 38.53 33.41
CA ASN A 161 9.56 38.70 32.55
C ASN A 161 9.83 38.34 31.07
N SER A 162 11.02 38.61 30.53
CA SER A 162 11.36 38.32 29.13
C SER A 162 11.37 36.81 28.83
N VAL A 163 11.90 36.00 29.76
CA VAL A 163 11.90 34.54 29.66
C VAL A 163 10.48 33.99 29.73
N ARG A 164 9.62 34.57 30.57
CA ARG A 164 8.20 34.19 30.67
C ARG A 164 7.46 34.44 29.36
N PHE A 165 7.73 35.55 28.67
CA PHE A 165 7.11 35.84 27.38
C PHE A 165 7.49 34.81 26.30
N ILE A 166 8.80 34.54 26.14
CA ILE A 166 9.28 33.54 25.16
C ILE A 166 8.74 32.14 25.48
N ARG A 167 8.77 31.75 26.76
CA ARG A 167 8.22 30.46 27.20
C ARG A 167 6.71 30.38 26.98
N GLY A 168 5.98 31.47 27.21
CA GLY A 168 4.54 31.56 26.91
C GLY A 168 4.24 31.41 25.42
N LEU A 169 5.01 32.07 24.56
CA LEU A 169 4.90 31.92 23.11
C LEU A 169 5.21 30.49 22.67
N TRP A 170 6.28 29.89 23.20
CA TRP A 170 6.64 28.50 22.94
C TRP A 170 5.53 27.53 23.35
N LEU A 171 4.93 27.72 24.53
CA LEU A 171 3.79 26.90 24.98
C LEU A 171 2.62 26.96 24.01
N LEU A 172 2.28 28.17 23.53
CA LEU A 172 1.22 28.33 22.53
C LEU A 172 1.58 27.62 21.21
N SER A 173 2.81 27.81 20.72
CA SER A 173 3.30 27.15 19.50
C SER A 173 3.30 25.62 19.64
N ALA A 174 3.83 25.09 20.75
CA ALA A 174 3.86 23.67 21.06
C ALA A 174 2.45 23.06 21.12
N LEU A 175 1.50 23.77 21.71
CA LEU A 175 0.10 23.34 21.76
C LEU A 175 -0.52 23.26 20.35
N ILE A 176 -0.30 24.28 19.50
CA ILE A 176 -0.81 24.30 18.13
C ILE A 176 -0.19 23.17 17.31
N ILE A 177 1.15 23.05 17.31
CA ILE A 177 1.89 22.02 16.57
C ILE A 177 1.44 20.63 17.04
N GLY A 178 1.44 20.35 18.34
CA GLY A 178 1.00 19.06 18.87
C GLY A 178 -0.47 18.75 18.58
N SER A 179 -1.35 19.75 18.53
CA SER A 179 -2.76 19.57 18.16
C SER A 179 -2.93 19.20 16.68
N VAL A 180 -2.24 19.91 15.78
CA VAL A 180 -2.29 19.65 14.33
C VAL A 180 -1.72 18.27 14.02
N TYR A 181 -0.57 17.92 14.63
CA TYR A 181 0.04 16.59 14.46
C TYR A 181 -0.94 15.47 14.85
N ARG A 182 -1.52 15.56 16.06
CA ARG A 182 -2.50 14.57 16.55
C ARG A 182 -3.74 14.48 15.66
N SER A 183 -4.20 15.61 15.12
CA SER A 183 -5.38 15.65 14.25
C SER A 183 -5.10 15.01 12.88
N ASN A 184 -3.97 15.34 12.27
CA ASN A 184 -3.55 14.75 10.99
C ASN A 184 -3.27 13.25 11.12
N LEU A 185 -2.61 12.84 12.21
CA LEU A 185 -2.38 11.43 12.51
C LEU A 185 -3.71 10.66 12.63
N LYS A 186 -4.68 11.18 13.40
CA LYS A 186 -6.02 10.58 13.49
C LYS A 186 -6.69 10.47 12.12
N ALA A 187 -6.62 11.51 11.29
CA ALA A 187 -7.23 11.49 9.96
C ALA A 187 -6.63 10.42 9.04
N MET A 188 -5.29 10.27 9.06
CA MET A 188 -4.59 9.22 8.29
C MET A 188 -4.93 7.81 8.77
N LEU A 189 -5.08 7.64 10.09
CA LEU A 189 -5.43 6.35 10.69
C LEU A 189 -6.90 5.96 10.45
N ILE A 190 -7.81 6.93 10.32
CA ILE A 190 -9.24 6.67 10.03
C ILE A 190 -9.47 6.29 8.56
N LEU A 191 -8.73 6.90 7.63
CA LEU A 191 -8.84 6.66 6.19
C LEU A 191 -7.52 6.11 5.64
N PRO A 192 -7.25 4.81 5.85
CA PRO A 192 -6.06 4.20 5.29
C PRO A 192 -6.10 4.28 3.77
N LYS A 193 -5.03 4.82 3.19
CA LYS A 193 -4.88 4.88 1.73
C LYS A 193 -4.43 3.51 1.24
N LEU A 194 -5.29 2.83 0.51
CA LEU A 194 -4.93 1.61 -0.21
C LEU A 194 -3.99 1.97 -1.35
N ARG A 195 -2.76 1.45 -1.34
CA ARG A 195 -1.83 1.58 -2.46
C ARG A 195 -2.17 0.49 -3.47
N LEU A 196 -2.75 0.90 -4.60
CA LEU A 196 -2.96 0.01 -5.72
C LEU A 196 -1.63 -0.13 -6.48
N PRO A 197 -1.24 -1.32 -6.93
CA PRO A 197 -0.02 -1.51 -7.73
C PRO A 197 -0.10 -0.79 -9.08
N PHE A 198 -1.30 -0.75 -9.67
CA PHE A 198 -1.63 -0.02 -10.89
C PHE A 198 -3.15 0.16 -10.96
N ASP A 199 -3.61 1.22 -11.62
CA ASP A 199 -5.01 1.41 -12.00
C ASP A 199 -5.21 1.54 -13.52
N SER A 200 -4.15 1.90 -14.25
CA SER A 200 -4.14 2.00 -15.72
C SER A 200 -3.30 0.89 -16.38
N MET A 201 -3.52 0.68 -17.68
CA MET A 201 -2.73 -0.29 -18.45
C MET A 201 -1.30 0.20 -18.70
N GLU A 202 -1.12 1.51 -18.82
CA GLU A 202 0.17 2.18 -18.93
C GLU A 202 1.03 1.91 -17.68
N GLU A 203 0.46 2.12 -16.49
CA GLU A 203 1.12 1.80 -15.22
C GLU A 203 1.44 0.31 -15.10
N LEU A 204 0.53 -0.59 -15.53
CA LEU A 204 0.81 -2.03 -15.54
C LEU A 204 2.06 -2.35 -16.38
N VAL A 205 2.17 -1.78 -17.57
CA VAL A 205 3.32 -2.00 -18.45
C VAL A 205 4.62 -1.51 -17.80
N GLU A 206 4.58 -0.40 -17.06
CA GLU A 206 5.72 0.14 -16.31
C GLU A 206 6.10 -0.74 -15.10
N THR A 207 5.12 -1.31 -14.40
CA THR A 207 5.37 -2.17 -13.23
C THR A 207 6.07 -3.47 -13.59
N GLY A 208 5.89 -3.98 -14.81
CA GLY A 208 6.55 -5.21 -15.26
C GLY A 208 5.92 -6.51 -14.75
N ILE A 209 4.72 -6.46 -14.15
CA ILE A 209 4.06 -7.63 -13.58
C ILE A 209 3.66 -8.60 -14.71
N PRO A 210 4.08 -9.89 -14.65
CA PRO A 210 3.67 -10.87 -15.64
C PRO A 210 2.15 -11.03 -15.63
N THR A 211 1.54 -10.93 -16.81
CA THR A 211 0.08 -10.85 -16.94
C THR A 211 -0.47 -11.99 -17.78
N TYR A 212 -1.40 -12.75 -17.22
CA TYR A 212 -2.05 -13.85 -17.91
C TYR A 212 -3.08 -13.39 -18.93
N VAL A 213 -3.08 -14.07 -20.07
CA VAL A 213 -3.96 -13.86 -21.20
C VAL A 213 -4.56 -15.20 -21.61
N TYR A 214 -5.88 -15.25 -21.75
CA TYR A 214 -6.55 -16.46 -22.24
C TYR A 214 -6.21 -16.71 -23.72
N GLN A 215 -5.80 -17.94 -24.04
CA GLN A 215 -5.43 -18.31 -25.41
C GLN A 215 -6.57 -18.10 -26.40
N ASP A 216 -6.24 -17.53 -27.57
CA ASP A 216 -7.18 -17.22 -28.66
C ASP A 216 -8.39 -16.39 -28.23
N SER A 217 -8.24 -15.61 -27.16
CA SER A 217 -9.17 -14.55 -26.79
C SER A 217 -9.00 -13.31 -27.66
N MET A 218 -9.98 -12.42 -27.63
CA MET A 218 -9.89 -11.13 -28.34
C MET A 218 -8.70 -10.30 -27.86
N ILE A 219 -8.44 -10.25 -26.54
CA ILE A 219 -7.30 -9.53 -25.97
C ILE A 219 -5.98 -10.17 -26.39
N HIS A 220 -5.91 -11.51 -26.47
CA HIS A 220 -4.73 -12.20 -27.00
C HIS A 220 -4.42 -11.78 -28.44
N GLN A 221 -5.42 -11.76 -29.30
CA GLN A 221 -5.26 -11.31 -30.68
C GLN A 221 -4.85 -9.84 -30.74
N ALA A 222 -5.52 -8.97 -29.97
CA ALA A 222 -5.21 -7.54 -29.92
C ALA A 222 -3.77 -7.26 -29.49
N ILE A 223 -3.23 -7.99 -28.51
CA ILE A 223 -1.83 -7.86 -28.07
C ILE A 223 -0.87 -8.32 -29.18
N MET A 224 -1.20 -9.42 -29.87
CA MET A 224 -0.34 -9.98 -30.91
C MET A 224 -0.31 -9.12 -32.20
N THR A 225 -1.40 -8.43 -32.52
CA THR A 225 -1.54 -7.56 -33.71
C THR A 225 -1.32 -6.07 -33.43
N ALA A 226 -0.99 -5.69 -32.19
CA ALA A 226 -0.79 -4.30 -31.81
C ALA A 226 0.35 -3.64 -32.62
N ALA A 227 0.16 -2.38 -33.00
CA ALA A 227 1.17 -1.60 -33.72
C ALA A 227 2.39 -1.31 -32.83
N PRO A 228 3.61 -1.29 -33.39
CA PRO A 228 4.83 -0.99 -32.64
C PRO A 228 4.74 0.41 -32.02
N GLY A 229 5.16 0.52 -30.75
CA GLY A 229 5.12 1.78 -29.98
C GLY A 229 3.89 1.95 -29.08
N THR A 230 2.85 1.14 -29.24
CA THR A 230 1.67 1.15 -28.35
C THR A 230 1.95 0.43 -27.02
N SER A 231 1.22 0.79 -25.95
CA SER A 231 1.31 0.12 -24.65
C SER A 231 0.93 -1.37 -24.75
N LEU A 232 -0.06 -1.72 -25.59
CA LEU A 232 -0.42 -3.12 -25.90
C LEU A 232 0.72 -3.91 -26.55
N TYR A 233 1.51 -3.27 -27.41
CA TYR A 233 2.69 -3.92 -28.01
C TYR A 233 3.77 -4.20 -26.97
N LYS A 234 4.02 -3.26 -26.04
CA LYS A 234 5.00 -3.45 -24.94
C LYS A 234 4.59 -4.60 -24.02
N LEU A 235 3.30 -4.73 -23.75
CA LEU A 235 2.72 -5.77 -22.91
C LEU A 235 2.99 -7.20 -23.45
N ARG A 236 3.23 -7.37 -24.76
CA ARG A 236 3.54 -8.67 -25.37
C ARG A 236 4.72 -9.39 -24.69
N LYS A 237 5.69 -8.65 -24.13
CA LYS A 237 6.83 -9.22 -23.39
C LYS A 237 6.44 -9.77 -22.02
N GLN A 238 5.37 -9.25 -21.41
CA GLN A 238 4.87 -9.61 -20.08
C GLN A 238 3.67 -10.56 -20.15
N ALA A 239 3.07 -10.71 -21.33
CA ALA A 239 1.88 -11.53 -21.57
C ALA A 239 2.19 -13.03 -21.53
N LEU A 240 1.59 -13.74 -20.58
CA LEU A 240 1.68 -15.18 -20.41
C LEU A 240 0.39 -15.83 -20.91
N VAL A 241 0.48 -16.68 -21.93
CA VAL A 241 -0.70 -17.31 -22.53
C VAL A 241 -1.08 -18.58 -21.76
N ARG A 242 -2.33 -18.68 -21.30
CA ARG A 242 -2.88 -19.85 -20.60
C ARG A 242 -4.22 -20.27 -21.17
N ARG A 243 -4.51 -21.57 -21.11
CA ARG A 243 -5.79 -22.17 -21.50
C ARG A 243 -6.70 -22.49 -20.32
N ASP A 244 -6.11 -22.81 -19.17
CA ASP A 244 -6.88 -23.14 -17.99
C ASP A 244 -7.17 -21.88 -17.18
N VAL A 245 -8.46 -21.53 -17.09
CA VAL A 245 -8.93 -20.34 -16.37
C VAL A 245 -8.84 -20.57 -14.85
N LEU A 246 -9.06 -21.78 -14.37
CA LEU A 246 -9.11 -22.04 -12.92
C LEU A 246 -7.72 -21.92 -12.30
N THR A 247 -6.71 -22.52 -12.92
CA THR A 247 -5.31 -22.40 -12.45
C THR A 247 -4.81 -20.96 -12.56
N MET A 248 -5.16 -20.27 -13.65
CA MET A 248 -4.84 -18.85 -13.81
C MET A 248 -5.42 -18.01 -12.66
N VAL A 249 -6.68 -18.24 -12.32
CA VAL A 249 -7.38 -17.52 -11.25
C VAL A 249 -6.77 -17.80 -9.89
N ASP A 250 -6.39 -19.05 -9.62
CA ASP A 250 -5.74 -19.44 -8.38
C ASP A 250 -4.35 -18.78 -8.23
N GLU A 251 -3.51 -18.83 -9.26
CA GLU A 251 -2.17 -18.20 -9.25
C GLU A 251 -2.25 -16.65 -9.13
N VAL A 252 -3.25 -16.03 -9.77
CA VAL A 252 -3.50 -14.59 -9.63
C VAL A 252 -3.95 -14.25 -8.21
N SER A 253 -4.71 -15.14 -7.55
CA SER A 253 -5.15 -14.95 -6.17
C SER A 253 -4.01 -15.05 -5.15
N GLU A 254 -2.92 -15.75 -5.49
CA GLU A 254 -1.69 -15.82 -4.67
C GLU A 254 -0.92 -14.50 -4.69
N GLY A 255 -0.97 -13.76 -5.80
CA GLY A 255 -0.50 -12.36 -5.92
C GLY A 255 0.77 -12.15 -6.73
N ALA A 256 1.32 -13.20 -7.35
CA ALA A 256 2.50 -13.08 -8.21
C ALA A 256 2.16 -12.59 -9.64
N TYR A 257 0.90 -12.71 -10.06
CA TYR A 257 0.47 -12.48 -11.44
C TYR A 257 -0.74 -11.56 -11.50
N ALA A 258 -0.87 -10.83 -12.60
CA ALA A 258 -2.10 -10.18 -13.03
C ALA A 258 -2.77 -11.00 -14.14
N ALA A 259 -4.03 -10.75 -14.46
CA ALA A 259 -4.71 -11.41 -15.57
C ALA A 259 -5.75 -10.49 -16.24
N PHE A 260 -5.93 -10.65 -17.56
CA PHE A 260 -6.98 -9.94 -18.28
C PHE A 260 -8.32 -10.67 -18.15
N PHE A 261 -9.34 -9.92 -17.77
CA PHE A 261 -10.71 -10.41 -17.72
C PHE A 261 -11.66 -9.42 -18.38
N GLY A 262 -12.68 -9.95 -19.06
CA GLY A 262 -13.90 -9.19 -19.30
C GLY A 262 -14.62 -8.99 -17.98
N LYS A 263 -15.11 -7.78 -17.70
CA LYS A 263 -15.84 -7.45 -16.48
C LYS A 263 -16.91 -8.49 -16.17
N LYS A 264 -17.75 -8.84 -17.14
CA LYS A 264 -18.82 -9.85 -17.00
C LYS A 264 -18.27 -11.24 -16.65
N ALA A 265 -17.18 -11.66 -17.29
CA ALA A 265 -16.51 -12.91 -16.97
C ALA A 265 -15.93 -12.89 -15.55
N PHE A 266 -15.32 -11.77 -15.14
CA PHE A 266 -14.82 -11.57 -13.79
C PHE A 266 -15.93 -11.65 -12.73
N GLU A 267 -17.10 -11.05 -12.97
CA GLU A 267 -18.25 -11.16 -12.05
C GLU A 267 -18.67 -12.64 -11.86
N SER A 268 -18.66 -13.43 -12.93
CA SER A 268 -18.94 -14.86 -12.89
C SER A 268 -17.88 -15.68 -12.15
N ILE A 269 -16.60 -15.36 -12.33
CA ILE A 269 -15.49 -16.03 -11.64
C ILE A 269 -15.58 -15.77 -10.13
N ILE A 270 -15.77 -14.50 -9.74
CA ILE A 270 -15.94 -14.13 -8.33
C ILE A 270 -17.18 -14.79 -7.72
N HIS A 271 -18.29 -14.86 -8.46
CA HIS A 271 -19.47 -15.59 -8.00
C HIS A 271 -19.14 -17.04 -7.65
N HIS A 272 -18.40 -17.72 -8.53
CA HIS A 272 -17.99 -19.11 -8.33
C HIS A 272 -17.03 -19.29 -7.15
N ILE A 273 -15.99 -18.44 -7.05
CA ILE A 273 -15.04 -18.47 -5.93
C ILE A 273 -15.76 -18.22 -4.60
N TYR A 274 -16.64 -17.22 -4.54
CA TYR A 274 -17.39 -16.94 -3.33
C TYR A 274 -18.34 -18.08 -2.97
N GLY A 275 -19.01 -18.68 -3.96
CA GLY A 275 -19.90 -19.81 -3.73
C GLY A 275 -19.19 -21.08 -3.22
N THR A 276 -17.91 -21.27 -3.56
CA THR A 276 -17.12 -22.44 -3.18
C THR A 276 -16.26 -22.21 -1.93
N ARG A 277 -15.55 -21.08 -1.86
CA ARG A 277 -14.58 -20.75 -0.80
C ARG A 277 -15.08 -19.70 0.20
N GLY A 278 -16.15 -18.96 -0.11
CA GLY A 278 -16.65 -17.88 0.74
C GLY A 278 -15.75 -16.63 0.81
N THR A 279 -14.70 -16.56 0.00
CA THR A 279 -13.71 -15.47 0.00
C THR A 279 -13.78 -14.63 -1.28
N CYS A 280 -13.25 -13.41 -1.22
CA CYS A 280 -13.18 -12.48 -2.36
C CYS A 280 -11.71 -12.08 -2.62
N PRO A 281 -10.87 -12.99 -3.15
CA PRO A 281 -9.42 -12.79 -3.17
C PRO A 281 -8.92 -11.92 -4.34
N LEU A 282 -9.78 -11.55 -5.28
CA LEU A 282 -9.40 -10.74 -6.44
C LEU A 282 -10.00 -9.33 -6.38
N TYR A 283 -9.31 -8.41 -7.05
CA TYR A 283 -9.72 -7.05 -7.33
C TYR A 283 -9.49 -6.75 -8.81
N MET A 284 -10.35 -5.92 -9.39
CA MET A 284 -10.30 -5.53 -10.78
C MET A 284 -9.96 -4.05 -10.86
N ALA A 285 -8.94 -3.71 -11.65
CA ALA A 285 -8.55 -2.33 -11.91
C ALA A 285 -9.72 -1.52 -12.50
N LYS A 286 -9.77 -0.22 -12.22
CA LYS A 286 -10.80 0.67 -12.78
C LYS A 286 -10.49 1.02 -14.24
N GLY A 287 -9.21 1.08 -14.60
CA GLY A 287 -8.78 1.30 -15.98
C GLY A 287 -9.29 0.19 -16.90
N THR A 288 -10.10 0.57 -17.89
CA THR A 288 -10.58 -0.31 -18.94
C THR A 288 -9.71 -0.15 -20.18
N ILE A 289 -9.39 -1.26 -20.84
CA ILE A 289 -8.55 -1.28 -22.04
C ILE A 289 -9.41 -0.98 -23.27
N PHE A 290 -10.49 -1.74 -23.43
CA PHE A 290 -11.49 -1.53 -24.47
C PHE A 290 -12.84 -2.08 -24.05
N THR A 291 -13.89 -1.55 -24.68
CA THR A 291 -15.27 -1.96 -24.48
C THR A 291 -15.76 -2.71 -25.71
N THR A 292 -16.38 -3.86 -25.52
CA THR A 292 -16.86 -4.74 -26.59
C THR A 292 -18.30 -5.15 -26.37
N SER A 293 -18.99 -5.46 -27.46
CA SER A 293 -20.30 -6.09 -27.38
C SER A 293 -20.15 -7.60 -27.31
N LEU A 294 -20.95 -8.24 -26.46
CA LEU A 294 -21.09 -9.68 -26.36
C LEU A 294 -22.34 -10.12 -27.14
N CYS A 295 -22.14 -10.92 -28.18
CA CYS A 295 -23.18 -11.36 -29.10
C CYS A 295 -23.16 -12.89 -29.26
N LEU A 296 -24.27 -13.49 -29.66
CA LEU A 296 -24.27 -14.86 -30.18
C LEU A 296 -23.75 -14.82 -31.62
N ALA A 297 -22.99 -15.83 -32.01
CA ALA A 297 -22.46 -15.96 -33.36
C ALA A 297 -23.19 -17.06 -34.13
N PHE A 298 -23.40 -16.82 -35.42
CA PHE A 298 -24.06 -17.71 -36.37
C PHE A 298 -23.17 -17.87 -37.61
N PRO A 299 -23.26 -19.00 -38.33
CA PRO A 299 -22.59 -19.14 -39.61
C PRO A 299 -22.96 -18.00 -40.56
N LYS A 300 -21.99 -17.54 -41.37
CA LYS A 300 -22.20 -16.44 -42.31
C LYS A 300 -23.37 -16.72 -43.26
N GLY A 301 -24.31 -15.78 -43.35
CA GLY A 301 -25.54 -15.89 -44.13
C GLY A 301 -26.64 -16.73 -43.49
N SER A 302 -26.56 -17.04 -42.19
CA SER A 302 -27.56 -17.90 -41.53
C SER A 302 -28.94 -17.23 -41.45
N PRO A 303 -30.03 -17.94 -41.84
CA PRO A 303 -31.39 -17.43 -41.70
C PRO A 303 -31.85 -17.35 -40.24
N LEU A 304 -31.16 -18.03 -39.32
CA LEU A 304 -31.49 -18.03 -37.89
C LEU A 304 -31.33 -16.65 -37.26
N VAL A 305 -30.39 -15.83 -37.75
CA VAL A 305 -30.17 -14.46 -37.24
C VAL A 305 -31.46 -13.64 -37.32
N LYS A 306 -32.17 -13.70 -38.45
CA LYS A 306 -33.44 -12.98 -38.67
C LYS A 306 -34.57 -13.47 -37.77
N LYS A 307 -34.56 -14.75 -37.41
CA LYS A 307 -35.58 -15.35 -36.52
C LYS A 307 -35.28 -15.10 -35.03
N VAL A 308 -34.00 -15.13 -34.65
CA VAL A 308 -33.55 -15.04 -33.26
C VAL A 308 -33.45 -13.59 -32.78
N ASN A 309 -33.00 -12.66 -33.62
CA ASN A 309 -32.79 -11.26 -33.22
C ASN A 309 -34.06 -10.58 -32.65
N PRO A 310 -35.26 -10.72 -33.23
CA PRO A 310 -36.48 -10.13 -32.66
C PRO A 310 -36.79 -10.63 -31.24
N LEU A 311 -36.54 -11.93 -30.98
CA LEU A 311 -36.69 -12.50 -29.64
C LEU A 311 -35.66 -11.91 -28.67
N LEU A 312 -34.40 -11.83 -29.08
CA LEU A 312 -33.34 -11.27 -28.23
C LEU A 312 -33.59 -9.80 -27.89
N TYR A 313 -34.09 -9.00 -28.84
CA TYR A 313 -34.53 -7.63 -28.58
C TYR A 313 -35.62 -7.58 -27.53
N ARG A 314 -36.71 -8.35 -27.68
CA ARG A 314 -37.77 -8.40 -26.67
C ARG A 314 -37.27 -8.83 -25.29
N MET A 315 -36.37 -9.81 -25.23
CA MET A 315 -35.77 -10.28 -23.96
C MET A 315 -34.87 -9.21 -23.31
N LYS A 316 -34.20 -8.40 -24.12
CA LYS A 316 -33.38 -7.27 -23.65
C LYS A 316 -34.26 -6.12 -23.16
N GLU A 317 -35.24 -5.69 -23.95
CA GLU A 317 -36.15 -4.57 -23.64
C GLU A 317 -37.06 -4.85 -22.45
N SER A 318 -37.56 -6.09 -22.31
CA SER A 318 -38.34 -6.52 -21.15
C SER A 318 -37.50 -6.72 -19.87
N GLY A 319 -36.17 -6.59 -19.96
CA GLY A 319 -35.27 -6.77 -18.81
C GLY A 319 -35.08 -8.23 -18.37
N ILE A 320 -35.61 -9.22 -19.10
CA ILE A 320 -35.46 -10.65 -18.77
C ILE A 320 -33.98 -11.04 -18.73
N LEU A 321 -33.18 -10.59 -19.71
CA LEU A 321 -31.73 -10.86 -19.75
C LEU A 321 -31.00 -10.30 -18.53
N ASN A 322 -31.37 -9.10 -18.08
CA ASN A 322 -30.78 -8.47 -16.91
C ASN A 322 -31.18 -9.19 -15.62
N ARG A 323 -32.46 -9.57 -15.51
CA ARG A 323 -32.95 -10.37 -14.37
C ARG A 323 -32.23 -11.71 -14.28
N MET A 324 -32.08 -12.43 -15.39
CA MET A 324 -31.34 -13.69 -15.43
C MET A 324 -29.88 -13.50 -15.04
N TYR A 325 -29.25 -12.43 -15.53
CA TYR A 325 -27.87 -12.09 -15.19
C TYR A 325 -27.69 -11.83 -13.69
N LEU A 326 -28.48 -10.93 -13.11
CA LEU A 326 -28.38 -10.58 -11.70
C LEU A 326 -28.76 -11.74 -10.76
N HIS A 327 -29.77 -12.52 -11.13
CA HIS A 327 -30.17 -13.70 -10.36
C HIS A 327 -29.10 -14.79 -10.40
N GLY A 328 -28.48 -15.02 -11.56
CA GLY A 328 -27.38 -15.96 -11.72
C GLY A 328 -26.11 -15.55 -10.95
N LEU A 329 -25.94 -14.26 -10.66
CA LEU A 329 -24.76 -13.69 -10.00
C LEU A 329 -25.02 -13.20 -8.58
N SER A 330 -26.02 -13.74 -7.90
CA SER A 330 -26.41 -13.32 -6.53
C SER A 330 -25.23 -13.26 -5.55
N ASN A 331 -24.34 -14.26 -5.54
CA ASN A 331 -23.18 -14.29 -4.65
C ASN A 331 -22.10 -13.23 -4.96
N TYR A 332 -21.96 -12.81 -6.21
CA TYR A 332 -20.98 -11.78 -6.60
C TYR A 332 -21.24 -10.46 -5.88
N THR A 333 -22.53 -10.14 -5.66
CA THR A 333 -22.93 -8.89 -4.99
C THR A 333 -22.32 -8.74 -3.59
N LYS A 334 -22.02 -9.85 -2.90
CA LYS A 334 -21.36 -9.84 -1.58
C LYS A 334 -19.90 -9.37 -1.66
N CYS A 335 -19.21 -9.71 -2.75
CA CYS A 335 -17.83 -9.28 -2.96
C CYS A 335 -17.69 -7.84 -3.45
N VAL A 336 -18.79 -7.21 -3.91
CA VAL A 336 -18.84 -5.86 -4.49
C VAL A 336 -19.62 -4.87 -3.62
N GLN A 337 -19.93 -5.25 -2.38
CA GLN A 337 -20.52 -4.33 -1.43
C GLN A 337 -19.62 -3.09 -1.25
N PRO A 338 -20.20 -1.89 -1.08
CA PRO A 338 -19.45 -0.63 -0.96
C PRO A 338 -18.39 -0.59 0.15
N GLY A 339 -18.40 -1.55 1.09
CA GLY A 339 -17.37 -1.72 2.12
C GLY A 339 -16.21 -2.66 1.78
N LEU A 340 -16.21 -3.33 0.62
CA LEU A 340 -15.17 -4.28 0.19
C LEU A 340 -14.46 -3.90 -1.12
N VAL A 341 -15.08 -3.05 -1.96
CA VAL A 341 -14.56 -2.65 -3.30
C VAL A 341 -14.28 -1.15 -3.41
N SER A 342 -14.67 -0.37 -2.41
CA SER A 342 -14.24 1.01 -2.23
C SER A 342 -13.58 1.10 -0.86
N PRO A 343 -12.59 2.00 -0.65
CA PRO A 343 -12.00 2.21 0.67
C PRO A 343 -13.15 2.47 1.64
N SER A 344 -13.41 1.46 2.45
CA SER A 344 -14.68 1.34 3.14
C SER A 344 -14.86 2.50 4.10
N LYS A 345 -16.07 3.08 4.10
CA LYS A 345 -16.55 3.93 5.20
C LYS A 345 -16.70 3.15 6.53
N SER A 346 -16.45 1.83 6.55
CA SER A 346 -16.38 1.06 7.80
C SER A 346 -15.00 1.22 8.44
N LEU A 347 -14.96 1.84 9.61
CA LEU A 347 -13.75 1.93 10.41
C LEU A 347 -13.24 0.52 10.73
N ARG A 348 -12.05 0.16 10.24
CA ARG A 348 -11.32 -1.04 10.66
C ARG A 348 -10.80 -0.80 12.09
N PRO A 349 -10.99 -1.73 13.04
CA PRO A 349 -10.33 -1.63 14.34
C PRO A 349 -8.81 -1.69 14.14
N PHE A 350 -8.06 -0.89 14.90
CA PHE A 350 -6.60 -0.93 14.82
C PHE A 350 -6.06 -2.26 15.34
N GLU A 351 -5.13 -2.83 14.59
CA GLU A 351 -4.42 -4.05 14.97
C GLU A 351 -3.05 -3.71 15.55
N LEU A 352 -2.42 -4.68 16.22
CA LEU A 352 -1.09 -4.50 16.80
C LEU A 352 -0.04 -4.15 15.73
N GLU A 353 -0.23 -4.66 14.52
CA GLU A 353 0.64 -4.41 13.36
C GLU A 353 0.72 -2.91 13.03
N ASP A 354 -0.38 -2.17 13.17
CA ASP A 354 -0.45 -0.74 12.89
C ASP A 354 0.43 0.10 13.84
N PHE A 355 0.75 -0.43 15.02
CA PHE A 355 1.56 0.23 16.05
C PHE A 355 2.99 -0.32 16.17
N TYR A 356 3.36 -1.31 15.35
CA TYR A 356 4.65 -2.00 15.45
C TYR A 356 5.85 -1.05 15.43
N GLY A 357 5.84 -0.06 14.52
CA GLY A 357 6.93 0.92 14.42
C GLY A 357 7.09 1.80 15.67
N VAL A 358 5.99 2.16 16.34
CA VAL A 358 6.03 2.95 17.59
C VAL A 358 6.66 2.12 18.72
N PHE A 359 6.29 0.83 18.81
CA PHE A 359 6.90 -0.08 19.78
C PHE A 359 8.40 -0.28 19.52
N CYS A 360 8.82 -0.42 18.26
CA CYS A 360 10.23 -0.51 17.89
C CYS A 360 11.04 0.70 18.36
N VAL A 361 10.53 1.91 18.19
CA VAL A 361 11.19 3.14 18.67
C VAL A 361 11.29 3.15 20.20
N TYR A 362 10.22 2.75 20.89
CA TYR A 362 10.21 2.68 22.35
C TYR A 362 11.23 1.68 22.89
N PHE A 363 11.20 0.43 22.42
CA PHE A 363 12.14 -0.61 22.85
C PHE A 363 13.58 -0.26 22.47
N GLY A 364 13.80 0.26 21.26
CA GLY A 364 15.13 0.75 20.85
C GLY A 364 15.66 1.84 21.77
N GLY A 365 14.80 2.79 22.19
CA GLY A 365 15.16 3.84 23.14
C GLY A 365 15.51 3.32 24.53
N VAL A 366 14.77 2.32 25.03
CA VAL A 366 15.07 1.66 26.32
C VAL A 366 16.38 0.88 26.27
N VAL A 367 16.64 0.14 25.19
CA VAL A 367 17.91 -0.58 25.02
C VAL A 367 19.07 0.42 24.95
N PHE A 368 18.90 1.51 24.19
CA PHE A 368 19.92 2.55 24.08
C PHE A 368 20.20 3.22 25.44
N SER A 369 19.18 3.52 26.25
CA SER A 369 19.40 4.10 27.58
C SER A 369 20.14 3.16 28.52
N VAL A 370 19.85 1.86 28.49
CA VAL A 370 20.60 0.83 29.23
C VAL A 370 22.06 0.78 28.78
N LEU A 371 22.31 0.84 27.46
CA LEU A 371 23.68 0.85 26.92
C LEU A 371 24.46 2.09 27.37
N VAL A 372 23.83 3.28 27.33
CA VAL A 372 24.45 4.52 27.84
C VAL A 372 24.78 4.39 29.32
N PHE A 373 23.87 3.86 30.14
CA PHE A 373 24.12 3.63 31.56
C PHE A 373 25.28 2.65 31.80
N LEU A 374 25.38 1.57 31.02
CA LEU A 374 26.50 0.63 31.11
C LEU A 374 27.84 1.27 30.70
N LEU A 375 27.85 2.12 29.67
CA LEU A 375 29.02 2.90 29.28
C LEU A 375 29.43 3.90 30.37
N GLU A 376 28.46 4.58 30.97
CA GLU A 376 28.67 5.47 32.12
C GLU A 376 29.21 4.74 33.34
N LEU A 377 28.95 3.45 33.53
CA LEU A 377 29.58 2.64 34.58
C LEU A 377 31.00 2.18 34.22
N ALA A 378 31.26 1.91 32.94
CA ALA A 378 32.57 1.45 32.46
C ALA A 378 33.64 2.56 32.43
N VAL A 379 33.25 3.80 32.14
CA VAL A 379 34.16 4.96 32.02
C VAL A 379 34.79 5.38 33.37
N PRO A 380 34.04 5.49 34.49
CA PRO A 380 34.58 5.77 35.82
C PRO A 380 35.53 4.69 36.32
N LEU A 381 35.27 3.40 36.02
CA LEU A 381 36.14 2.30 36.43
C LEU A 381 37.54 2.39 35.79
N LYS A 382 37.64 2.84 34.53
CA LYS A 382 38.94 3.13 33.89
C LYS A 382 39.64 4.33 34.52
N HIS A 383 38.91 5.39 34.87
CA HIS A 383 39.50 6.59 35.49
C HIS A 383 39.92 6.35 36.96
N PHE A 384 39.16 5.55 37.71
CA PHE A 384 39.48 5.19 39.10
C PHE A 384 40.67 4.21 39.16
N SER A 385 40.72 3.21 38.27
CA SER A 385 41.88 2.32 38.10
C SER A 385 43.17 3.09 37.75
N ALA A 386 43.09 4.06 36.84
CA ALA A 386 44.23 4.90 36.46
C ALA A 386 44.70 5.83 37.60
N ASN A 387 43.78 6.41 38.40
CA ASN A 387 44.12 7.30 39.50
C ASN A 387 44.64 6.56 40.75
N VAL A 388 44.14 5.35 41.04
CA VAL A 388 44.69 4.48 42.10
C VAL A 388 46.11 4.03 41.74
N CYS A 389 46.38 3.73 40.47
CA CYS A 389 47.72 3.38 39.99
C CYS A 389 48.71 4.58 40.03
N ARG A 390 48.21 5.82 39.90
CA ARG A 390 49.03 7.05 40.04
C ARG A 390 49.34 7.40 41.50
N ARG A 391 48.38 7.18 42.42
CA ARG A 391 48.60 7.40 43.88
C ARG A 391 49.51 6.33 44.49
N GLY A 392 49.40 5.07 44.07
CA GLY A 392 50.28 3.99 44.50
C GLY A 392 51.75 4.11 44.02
N LYS A 393 52.03 4.96 43.02
CA LYS A 393 53.40 5.31 42.60
C LYS A 393 53.98 6.51 43.35
N ALA A 394 53.15 7.37 43.94
CA ALA A 394 53.61 8.52 44.73
C ALA A 394 54.07 8.09 46.14
N ASP A 395 53.41 7.12 46.77
CA ASP A 395 53.78 6.61 48.11
C ASP A 395 55.00 5.68 48.10
N ARG A 396 55.45 5.16 46.94
CA ARG A 396 56.67 4.33 46.83
C ARG A 396 57.96 5.14 46.61
N GLY A 397 57.89 6.47 46.57
CA GLY A 397 59.04 7.34 46.33
C GLY A 397 59.67 7.97 47.58
N HIS A 398 59.23 7.62 48.79
CA HIS A 398 59.67 8.33 50.00
C HIS A 398 60.05 7.45 51.20
N SER A 399 60.41 6.19 50.98
CA SER A 399 60.85 5.28 52.05
C SER A 399 62.21 4.64 51.74
N ASP A 400 63.23 5.47 51.51
CA ASP A 400 64.64 5.07 51.66
C ASP A 400 65.29 5.98 52.71
N SER A 401 65.18 5.60 53.98
CA SER A 401 66.12 6.00 55.01
C SER A 401 66.41 4.81 55.94
N SER A 402 67.70 4.60 56.12
CA SER A 402 68.45 3.53 56.78
C SER A 402 67.99 3.12 58.19
N PRO A 403 68.33 1.90 58.65
CA PRO A 403 67.85 1.34 59.92
C PRO A 403 68.63 1.85 61.13
N PRO A 404 68.07 1.80 62.35
CA PRO A 404 68.81 2.01 63.58
C PRO A 404 69.48 0.70 64.05
N SER A 405 70.75 0.79 64.43
CA SER A 405 71.49 -0.26 65.13
C SER A 405 71.15 -0.26 66.63
N LEU A 406 70.80 -1.43 67.15
CA LEU A 406 70.67 -1.73 68.58
C LEU A 406 71.98 -2.38 69.07
N ALA A 407 72.42 -1.96 70.25
CA ALA A 407 73.70 -2.25 70.89
C ALA A 407 73.82 -3.67 71.47
N SER A 408 75.06 -4.18 71.54
CA SER A 408 75.52 -5.05 72.64
C SER A 408 77.05 -5.05 72.75
N ALA A 409 77.56 -4.35 73.79
CA ALA A 409 78.73 -4.63 74.64
C ALA A 409 79.14 -3.34 75.35
#